data_AF-A0A7Y6EUV4-F1
#
_entry.id   AF-A0A7Y6EUV4-F1
#
_cell.length_a   1.000
_cell.length_b   1.000
_cell.length_c   1.000
_cell.angle_alpha   90.00
_cell.angle_beta   90.00
_cell.angle_gamma   90.00
#
_symmetry.space_group_name_H-M   'P 1'
#
loop_
_entity.id
_entity.type
_entity.pdbx_description
1 polymer ?
#
loop_
_entity_poly.entity_id
_entity_poly.type
_entity_poly.pdbx_seq_one_letter_code
_entity_poly.pdbx_strand_id
1 'polypeptide(L)'
;MKTTTNSMITSSFNKNLESHKAELTKMINAETEQKKSELAKVNDKFRNELNAEIEKLKHEQQRAFKDFELYISKKHERYPEVYKSIEIAYGAILSLHGKYRDLSFENVNKDDVKAYLEMEGVTKKDMQEIMDLWVDGEPNADAVMRINSVRRRIKINSAYESWSDANDTLIFNELYLSESVSEQARKVLNKLWEYLDLEEIYGCSYEEILGGSNVREQEKEKLKNVMKTELSQVVSL
;
A
#
# COMPACT_ATOMS: atom_id res chain seq x y z
N MET A 1 -70.34 -87.12 -10.54
CA MET A 1 -70.68 -85.78 -10.01
C MET A 1 -69.59 -85.13 -9.14
N LYS A 2 -68.71 -85.86 -8.42
CA LYS A 2 -67.64 -85.25 -7.59
C LYS A 2 -66.48 -84.58 -8.37
N THR A 3 -66.25 -84.96 -9.63
CA THR A 3 -65.10 -84.48 -10.44
C THR A 3 -65.31 -83.07 -11.01
N THR A 4 -66.54 -82.71 -11.36
CA THR A 4 -66.90 -81.39 -11.92
C THR A 4 -66.89 -80.30 -10.86
N THR A 5 -67.30 -80.63 -9.62
CA THR A 5 -67.29 -79.69 -8.50
C THR A 5 -65.86 -79.35 -8.06
N ASN A 6 -64.95 -80.33 -8.07
CA ASN A 6 -63.54 -80.09 -7.74
C ASN A 6 -62.83 -79.20 -8.78
N SER A 7 -63.11 -79.34 -10.09
CA SER A 7 -62.49 -78.49 -11.13
C SER A 7 -63.04 -77.06 -11.13
N MET A 8 -64.32 -76.86 -10.81
CA MET A 8 -64.90 -75.53 -10.64
C MET A 8 -64.34 -74.81 -9.39
N ILE A 9 -64.16 -75.54 -8.28
CA ILE A 9 -63.56 -74.98 -7.06
C ILE A 9 -62.10 -74.55 -7.32
N THR A 10 -61.29 -75.39 -7.99
CA THR A 10 -59.89 -75.04 -8.34
C THR A 10 -59.81 -73.89 -9.35
N SER A 11 -60.71 -73.84 -10.34
CA SER A 11 -60.80 -72.72 -11.28
C SER A 11 -61.14 -71.40 -10.59
N SER A 12 -62.14 -71.40 -9.69
CA SER A 12 -62.52 -70.22 -8.92
C SER A 12 -61.39 -69.73 -8.00
N PHE A 13 -60.66 -70.67 -7.38
CA PHE A 13 -59.54 -70.37 -6.49
C PHE A 13 -58.36 -69.77 -7.27
N ASN A 14 -58.00 -70.34 -8.43
CA ASN A 14 -56.96 -69.78 -9.30
C ASN A 14 -57.32 -68.38 -9.80
N LYS A 15 -58.59 -68.15 -10.18
CA LYS A 15 -59.06 -66.84 -10.65
C LYS A 15 -59.00 -65.79 -9.55
N ASN A 16 -59.31 -66.18 -8.31
CA ASN A 16 -59.21 -65.31 -7.14
C ASN A 16 -57.73 -65.01 -6.78
N LEU A 17 -56.86 -66.02 -6.88
CA LEU A 17 -55.41 -65.87 -6.69
C LEU A 17 -54.78 -64.91 -7.71
N GLU A 18 -55.16 -65.01 -8.98
CA GLU A 18 -54.70 -64.09 -10.03
C GLU A 18 -55.20 -62.66 -9.79
N SER A 19 -56.46 -62.49 -9.38
CA SER A 19 -57.01 -61.18 -9.02
C SER A 19 -56.22 -60.55 -7.87
N HIS A 20 -55.90 -61.31 -6.83
CA HIS A 20 -55.16 -60.80 -5.68
C HIS A 20 -53.70 -60.47 -6.02
N LYS A 21 -53.05 -61.27 -6.88
CA LYS A 21 -51.72 -60.94 -7.43
C LYS A 21 -51.74 -59.66 -8.25
N ALA A 22 -52.79 -59.43 -9.04
CA ALA A 22 -52.94 -58.22 -9.84
C ALA A 22 -53.12 -56.97 -8.95
N GLU A 23 -53.92 -57.07 -7.87
CA GLU A 23 -54.05 -56.00 -6.87
C GLU A 23 -52.74 -55.70 -6.16
N LEU A 24 -52.04 -56.73 -5.67
CA LEU A 24 -50.71 -56.59 -5.04
C LEU A 24 -49.71 -55.91 -5.97
N THR A 25 -49.67 -56.33 -7.24
CA THR A 25 -48.79 -55.72 -8.26
C THR A 25 -49.12 -54.24 -8.47
N LYS A 26 -50.42 -53.91 -8.51
CA LYS A 26 -50.88 -52.53 -8.68
C LYS A 26 -50.52 -51.66 -7.48
N MET A 27 -50.65 -52.18 -6.25
CA MET A 27 -50.23 -51.49 -5.03
C MET A 27 -48.72 -51.27 -4.97
N ILE A 28 -47.91 -52.29 -5.28
CA ILE A 28 -46.45 -52.18 -5.32
C ILE A 28 -46.01 -51.13 -6.35
N ASN A 29 -46.62 -51.13 -7.54
CA ASN A 29 -46.32 -50.13 -8.57
C ASN A 29 -46.71 -48.71 -8.13
N ALA A 30 -47.87 -48.55 -7.47
CA ALA A 30 -48.27 -47.26 -6.94
C ALA A 30 -47.31 -46.74 -5.84
N GLU A 31 -46.90 -47.61 -4.92
CA GLU A 31 -45.96 -47.25 -3.86
C GLU A 31 -44.55 -46.94 -4.40
N THR A 32 -44.09 -47.69 -5.40
CA THR A 32 -42.79 -47.42 -6.05
C THR A 32 -42.79 -46.11 -6.83
N GLU A 33 -43.87 -45.77 -7.55
CA GLU A 33 -43.97 -44.46 -8.22
C GLU A 33 -44.10 -43.31 -7.22
N GLN A 34 -44.82 -43.50 -6.11
CA GLN A 34 -44.86 -42.52 -5.04
C GLN A 34 -43.46 -42.26 -4.45
N LYS A 35 -42.72 -43.32 -4.09
CA LYS A 35 -41.35 -43.21 -3.57
C LYS A 35 -40.41 -42.55 -4.58
N LYS A 36 -40.49 -42.89 -5.88
CA LYS A 36 -39.70 -42.22 -6.91
C LYS A 36 -39.99 -40.72 -6.99
N SER A 37 -41.26 -40.33 -6.94
CA SER A 37 -41.68 -38.92 -6.94
C SER A 37 -41.17 -38.17 -5.71
N GLU A 38 -41.26 -38.77 -4.52
CA GLU A 38 -40.71 -38.18 -3.28
C GLU A 38 -39.19 -38.00 -3.37
N LEU A 39 -38.48 -39.02 -3.87
CA LEU A 39 -37.02 -38.99 -4.02
C LEU A 39 -36.58 -37.94 -5.07
N ALA A 40 -37.34 -37.78 -6.15
CA ALA A 40 -37.13 -36.71 -7.14
C ALA A 40 -37.28 -35.32 -6.51
N LYS A 41 -38.32 -35.09 -5.71
CA LYS A 41 -38.53 -33.81 -5.01
C LYS A 41 -37.40 -33.48 -4.04
N VAL A 42 -36.92 -34.47 -3.28
CA VAL A 42 -35.78 -34.30 -2.37
C VAL A 42 -34.52 -33.96 -3.16
N ASN A 43 -34.28 -34.64 -4.28
CA ASN A 43 -33.11 -34.39 -5.13
C ASN A 43 -33.16 -33.00 -5.77
N ASP A 44 -34.33 -32.56 -6.26
CA ASP A 44 -34.52 -31.22 -6.83
C ASP A 44 -34.32 -30.14 -5.76
N LYS A 45 -34.83 -30.37 -4.54
CA LYS A 45 -34.59 -29.45 -3.42
C LYS A 45 -33.10 -29.34 -3.10
N PHE A 46 -32.41 -30.48 -3.00
CA PHE A 46 -30.98 -30.51 -2.72
C PHE A 46 -30.17 -29.83 -3.83
N ARG A 47 -30.51 -30.05 -5.10
CA ARG A 47 -29.90 -29.36 -6.25
C ARG A 47 -30.11 -27.86 -6.20
N ASN A 48 -31.30 -27.40 -5.84
CA ASN A 48 -31.60 -25.98 -5.73
C ASN A 48 -30.84 -25.32 -4.56
N GLU A 49 -30.79 -25.97 -3.39
CA GLU A 49 -30.00 -25.52 -2.25
C GLU A 49 -28.51 -25.45 -2.60
N LEU A 50 -27.98 -26.45 -3.31
CA LEU A 50 -26.58 -26.51 -3.73
C LEU A 50 -26.25 -25.45 -4.78
N ASN A 51 -27.14 -25.20 -5.74
CA ASN A 51 -26.99 -24.12 -6.72
C ASN A 51 -27.03 -22.74 -6.04
N ALA A 52 -27.89 -22.55 -5.04
CA ALA A 52 -27.94 -21.29 -4.30
C ALA A 52 -26.63 -21.02 -3.53
N GLU A 53 -26.05 -22.05 -2.90
CA GLU A 53 -24.76 -21.91 -2.21
C GLU A 53 -23.61 -21.65 -3.20
N ILE A 54 -23.62 -22.30 -4.37
CA ILE A 54 -22.64 -22.03 -5.44
C ILE A 54 -22.71 -20.57 -5.89
N GLU A 55 -23.91 -20.02 -6.14
CA GLU A 55 -24.03 -18.62 -6.58
C GLU A 55 -23.60 -17.65 -5.48
N LYS A 56 -23.90 -17.94 -4.21
CA LYS A 56 -23.41 -17.16 -3.08
C LYS A 56 -21.88 -17.16 -3.01
N LEU A 57 -21.24 -18.33 -3.12
CA LEU A 57 -19.78 -18.44 -3.13
C LEU A 57 -19.15 -17.70 -4.32
N LYS A 58 -19.76 -17.77 -5.51
CA LYS A 58 -19.31 -16.99 -6.67
C LYS A 58 -19.37 -15.49 -6.42
N HIS A 59 -20.44 -15.00 -5.80
CA HIS A 59 -20.58 -13.58 -5.46
C HIS A 59 -19.56 -13.14 -4.40
N GLU A 60 -19.32 -13.93 -3.36
CA GLU A 60 -18.30 -13.66 -2.34
C GLU A 60 -16.90 -13.63 -2.96
N GLN A 61 -16.59 -14.61 -3.80
CA GLN A 61 -15.34 -14.68 -4.55
C GLN A 61 -15.16 -13.46 -5.45
N GLN A 62 -16.19 -13.06 -6.21
CA GLN A 62 -16.13 -11.90 -7.09
C GLN A 62 -15.93 -10.60 -6.30
N ARG A 63 -16.54 -10.46 -5.13
CA ARG A 63 -16.31 -9.31 -4.24
C ARG A 63 -14.87 -9.29 -3.75
N ALA A 64 -14.37 -10.42 -3.24
CA ALA A 64 -12.99 -10.53 -2.76
C ALA A 64 -11.96 -10.19 -3.84
N PHE A 65 -12.18 -10.65 -5.10
CA PHE A 65 -11.32 -10.29 -6.22
C PHE A 65 -11.33 -8.78 -6.51
N LYS A 66 -12.50 -8.13 -6.53
CA LYS A 66 -12.59 -6.68 -6.74
C LYS A 66 -11.89 -5.88 -5.64
N ASP A 67 -12.07 -6.28 -4.38
CA ASP A 67 -11.42 -5.64 -3.25
C ASP A 67 -9.89 -5.81 -3.34
N PHE A 68 -9.43 -6.98 -3.75
CA PHE A 68 -8.02 -7.27 -3.98
C PHE A 68 -7.42 -6.45 -5.15
N GLU A 69 -8.13 -6.35 -6.28
CA GLU A 69 -7.73 -5.49 -7.41
C GLU A 69 -7.61 -4.03 -7.00
N LEU A 70 -8.57 -3.51 -6.23
CA LEU A 70 -8.54 -2.15 -5.71
C LEU A 70 -7.34 -1.94 -4.77
N TYR A 71 -7.10 -2.89 -3.87
CA TYR A 71 -5.95 -2.85 -2.97
C TYR A 71 -4.62 -2.83 -3.74
N ILE A 72 -4.46 -3.71 -4.74
CA ILE A 72 -3.27 -3.74 -5.60
C ILE A 72 -3.11 -2.41 -6.34
N SER A 73 -4.18 -1.89 -6.94
CA SER A 73 -4.14 -0.61 -7.65
C SER A 73 -3.63 0.50 -6.73
N LYS A 74 -4.13 0.57 -5.49
CA LYS A 74 -3.65 1.52 -4.48
C LYS A 74 -2.21 1.27 -4.07
N LYS A 75 -1.79 0.02 -3.91
CA LYS A 75 -0.39 -0.34 -3.65
C LYS A 75 0.55 0.22 -4.71
N HIS A 76 0.23 0.03 -6.00
CA HIS A 76 1.02 0.54 -7.12
C HIS A 76 1.03 2.08 -7.23
N GLU A 77 0.02 2.75 -6.66
CA GLU A 77 -0.03 4.21 -6.57
C GLU A 77 0.81 4.73 -5.39
N ARG A 78 0.67 4.12 -4.21
CA ARG A 78 1.25 4.63 -2.95
C ARG A 78 2.73 4.31 -2.79
N TYR A 79 3.21 3.17 -3.28
CA TYR A 79 4.63 2.80 -3.16
C TYR A 79 5.56 3.85 -3.81
N PRO A 80 5.33 4.25 -5.07
CA PRO A 80 6.12 5.31 -5.70
C PRO A 80 5.97 6.67 -5.01
N GLU A 81 4.79 7.01 -4.50
CA GLU A 81 4.53 8.27 -3.79
C GLU A 81 5.41 8.39 -2.54
N VAL A 82 5.39 7.36 -1.69
CA VAL A 82 6.23 7.29 -0.49
C VAL A 82 7.72 7.32 -0.86
N TYR A 83 8.13 6.51 -1.84
CA TYR A 83 9.53 6.48 -2.28
C TYR A 83 10.01 7.84 -2.79
N LYS A 84 9.19 8.52 -3.60
CA LYS A 84 9.49 9.86 -4.12
C LYS A 84 9.66 10.87 -2.98
N SER A 85 8.78 10.87 -1.99
CA SER A 85 8.89 11.80 -0.86
C SER A 85 10.16 11.57 -0.06
N ILE A 86 10.54 10.30 0.16
CA ILE A 86 11.80 9.94 0.82
C ILE A 86 13.02 10.38 0.01
N GLU A 87 13.01 10.23 -1.32
CA GLU A 87 14.11 10.72 -2.17
C GLU A 87 14.24 12.26 -2.15
N ILE A 88 13.12 12.99 -2.08
CA ILE A 88 13.13 14.45 -1.93
C ILE A 88 13.78 14.84 -0.60
N ALA A 89 13.34 14.22 0.51
CA ALA A 89 13.94 14.43 1.83
C ALA A 89 15.44 14.08 1.84
N TYR A 90 15.81 12.95 1.25
CA TYR A 90 17.19 12.51 1.11
C TYR A 90 18.04 13.55 0.36
N GLY A 91 17.56 14.05 -0.77
CA GLY A 91 18.23 15.08 -1.55
C GLY A 91 18.37 16.40 -0.81
N ALA A 92 17.31 16.85 -0.11
CA ALA A 92 17.34 18.07 0.69
C ALA A 92 18.40 17.98 1.81
N ILE A 93 18.44 16.87 2.53
CA ILE A 93 19.40 16.62 3.62
C ILE A 93 20.83 16.50 3.08
N LEU A 94 21.03 15.77 1.97
CA LEU A 94 22.35 15.70 1.34
C LEU A 94 22.80 17.06 0.81
N SER A 95 21.90 17.93 0.36
CA SER A 95 22.27 19.25 -0.16
C SER A 95 22.88 20.18 0.90
N LEU A 96 22.72 19.84 2.19
CA LEU A 96 23.46 20.48 3.28
C LEU A 96 24.97 20.26 3.15
N HIS A 97 25.39 19.16 2.50
CA HIS A 97 26.79 18.74 2.32
C HIS A 97 27.13 18.50 0.85
N GLY A 98 28.02 19.33 0.32
CA GLY A 98 28.58 19.07 -1.01
C GLY A 98 29.01 20.33 -1.73
N LYS A 99 29.38 20.14 -3.01
CA LYS A 99 29.74 21.24 -3.90
C LYS A 99 28.48 21.90 -4.43
N TYR A 100 28.03 22.95 -3.75
CA TYR A 100 27.04 23.87 -4.29
C TYR A 100 27.74 25.03 -4.99
N ARG A 101 27.15 25.52 -6.09
CA ARG A 101 27.57 26.78 -6.71
C ARG A 101 26.72 27.88 -6.10
N ASP A 102 27.34 28.70 -5.28
CA ASP A 102 26.70 29.87 -4.70
C ASP A 102 27.26 31.15 -5.30
N LEU A 103 26.50 32.24 -5.13
CA LEU A 103 26.96 33.59 -5.40
C LEU A 103 28.18 33.87 -4.52
N SER A 104 29.29 34.30 -5.11
CA SER A 104 30.48 34.70 -4.36
C SER A 104 30.28 36.05 -3.65
N PHE A 105 29.24 36.79 -4.01
CA PHE A 105 28.97 38.17 -3.56
C PHE A 105 30.15 39.13 -3.81
N GLU A 106 31.09 38.77 -4.69
CA GLU A 106 32.29 39.58 -4.99
C GLU A 106 31.99 40.81 -5.86
N ASN A 107 30.93 40.76 -6.67
CA ASN A 107 30.56 41.79 -7.65
C ASN A 107 29.08 42.21 -7.50
N VAL A 108 28.61 42.41 -6.27
CA VAL A 108 27.23 42.83 -5.98
C VAL A 108 27.23 44.13 -5.18
N ASN A 109 26.24 44.98 -5.44
CA ASN A 109 26.02 46.18 -4.64
C ASN A 109 25.03 45.90 -3.48
N LYS A 110 24.83 46.90 -2.63
CA LYS A 110 23.94 46.81 -1.47
C LYS A 110 22.48 46.53 -1.84
N ASP A 111 22.00 47.06 -2.96
CA ASP A 111 20.64 46.84 -3.45
C ASP A 111 20.45 45.40 -3.95
N ASP A 112 21.46 44.84 -4.64
CA ASP A 112 21.47 43.44 -5.09
C ASP A 112 21.41 42.47 -3.91
N VAL A 113 22.18 42.74 -2.86
CA VAL A 113 22.17 41.94 -1.61
C VAL A 113 20.81 42.03 -0.94
N LYS A 114 20.22 43.22 -0.86
CA LYS A 114 18.89 43.38 -0.28
C LYS A 114 17.83 42.59 -1.03
N ALA A 115 17.80 42.70 -2.36
CA ALA A 115 16.86 41.96 -3.21
C ALA A 115 17.04 40.45 -3.06
N TYR A 116 18.29 39.98 -2.98
CA TYR A 116 18.62 38.58 -2.72
C TYR A 116 18.05 38.11 -1.37
N LEU A 117 18.28 38.85 -0.29
CA LEU A 117 17.80 38.47 1.06
C LEU A 117 16.27 38.48 1.15
N GLU A 118 15.60 39.40 0.47
CA GLU A 118 14.13 39.44 0.38
C GLU A 118 13.59 38.22 -0.37
N MET A 119 14.22 37.84 -1.48
CA MET A 119 13.84 36.66 -2.27
C MET A 119 13.99 35.36 -1.47
N GLU A 120 15.05 35.25 -0.67
CA GLU A 120 15.32 34.08 0.18
C GLU A 120 14.46 34.05 1.46
N GLY A 121 13.59 35.03 1.67
CA GLY A 121 12.69 35.07 2.84
C GLY A 121 13.42 35.33 4.16
N VAL A 122 14.56 36.01 4.12
CA VAL A 122 15.34 36.34 5.33
C VAL A 122 14.55 37.27 6.25
N THR A 123 14.66 37.05 7.56
CA THR A 123 13.94 37.90 8.53
C THR A 123 14.43 39.35 8.47
N LYS A 124 13.54 40.30 8.74
CA LYS A 124 13.90 41.74 8.76
C LYS A 124 15.06 42.06 9.70
N LYS A 125 15.17 41.31 10.81
CA LYS A 125 16.25 41.48 11.79
C LYS A 125 17.60 41.05 11.19
N ASP A 126 17.68 39.83 10.66
CA ASP A 126 18.90 39.30 10.04
C ASP A 126 19.32 40.17 8.84
N MET A 127 18.33 40.63 8.06
CA MET A 127 18.56 41.52 6.91
C MET A 127 19.16 42.85 7.36
N GLN A 128 18.62 43.48 8.41
CA GLN A 128 19.18 44.73 8.94
C GLN A 128 20.63 44.55 9.40
N GLU A 129 20.91 43.47 10.15
CA GLU A 129 22.27 43.15 10.61
C GLU A 129 23.25 42.97 9.44
N ILE A 130 22.84 42.31 8.36
CA ILE A 130 23.66 42.15 7.15
C ILE A 130 23.88 43.51 6.45
N MET A 131 22.84 44.33 6.35
CA MET A 131 22.89 45.64 5.69
C MET A 131 23.71 46.67 6.48
N ASP A 132 23.77 46.55 7.81
CA ASP A 132 24.61 47.38 8.68
C ASP A 132 26.09 47.03 8.53
N LEU A 133 26.40 45.75 8.28
CA LEU A 133 27.75 45.28 7.97
C LEU A 133 28.18 45.61 6.52
N TRP A 134 27.23 45.87 5.62
CA TRP A 134 27.51 46.08 4.20
C TRP A 134 27.98 47.51 3.91
N VAL A 135 29.25 47.64 3.51
CA VAL A 135 29.89 48.89 3.07
C VAL A 135 30.06 48.85 1.55
N ASP A 136 29.65 49.91 0.86
CA ASP A 136 29.73 49.99 -0.60
C ASP A 136 31.21 50.03 -1.06
N GLY A 137 31.56 49.18 -2.03
CA GLY A 137 32.86 49.20 -2.70
C GLY A 137 33.78 48.02 -2.43
N GLU A 138 33.56 47.21 -1.39
CA GLU A 138 34.26 45.93 -1.17
C GLU A 138 33.33 44.91 -0.50
N PRO A 139 33.43 43.60 -0.83
CA PRO A 139 32.70 42.55 -0.11
C PRO A 139 33.18 42.52 1.35
N ASN A 140 32.34 42.96 2.29
CA ASN A 140 32.67 42.81 3.70
C ASN A 140 32.58 41.32 4.07
N ALA A 141 33.74 40.71 4.37
CA ALA A 141 33.84 39.30 4.75
C ALA A 141 32.88 38.94 5.89
N ASP A 142 32.66 39.84 6.86
CA ASP A 142 31.74 39.62 7.97
C ASP A 142 30.28 39.56 7.51
N ALA A 143 29.90 40.42 6.55
CA ALA A 143 28.56 40.41 5.97
C ALA A 143 28.31 39.13 5.16
N VAL A 144 29.30 38.69 4.36
CA VAL A 144 29.24 37.43 3.61
C VAL A 144 29.15 36.22 4.56
N MET A 145 29.92 36.22 5.65
CA MET A 145 29.82 35.19 6.69
C MET A 145 28.42 35.17 7.33
N ARG A 146 27.83 36.34 7.62
CA ARG A 146 26.48 36.43 8.17
C ARG A 146 25.42 35.92 7.19
N ILE A 147 25.51 36.30 5.92
CA ILE A 147 24.65 35.77 4.84
C ILE A 147 24.71 34.24 4.81
N ASN A 148 25.92 33.68 4.81
CA ASN A 148 26.10 32.22 4.77
C ASN A 148 25.53 31.52 6.02
N SER A 149 25.65 32.12 7.21
CA SER A 149 25.04 31.62 8.44
C SER A 149 23.51 31.59 8.36
N VAL A 150 22.90 32.68 7.89
CA VAL A 150 21.44 32.77 7.74
C VAL A 150 20.94 31.76 6.70
N ARG A 151 21.62 31.67 5.56
CA ARG A 151 21.29 30.70 4.50
C ARG A 151 21.40 29.27 4.99
N ARG A 152 22.44 28.94 5.76
CA ARG A 152 22.57 27.60 6.34
C ARG A 152 21.37 27.25 7.22
N ARG A 153 20.93 28.19 8.07
CA ARG A 153 19.73 28.00 8.91
C ARG A 153 18.47 27.78 8.07
N ILE A 154 18.27 28.55 7.00
CA ILE A 154 17.13 28.37 6.08
C ILE A 154 17.17 26.99 5.43
N LYS A 155 18.34 26.55 4.94
CA LYS A 155 18.49 25.22 4.33
C LYS A 155 18.21 24.09 5.32
N ILE A 156 18.68 24.21 6.56
CA ILE A 156 18.38 23.23 7.62
C ILE A 156 16.87 23.15 7.86
N ASN A 157 16.20 24.29 8.01
CA ASN A 157 14.73 24.32 8.17
C ASN A 157 14.01 23.65 6.99
N SER A 158 14.41 23.95 5.76
CA SER A 158 13.84 23.33 4.56
C SER A 158 14.07 21.81 4.52
N ALA A 159 15.21 21.33 5.02
CA ALA A 159 15.48 19.90 5.16
C ALA A 159 14.59 19.24 6.22
N TYR A 160 14.31 19.92 7.35
CA TYR A 160 13.34 19.48 8.35
C TYR A 160 11.93 19.37 7.78
N GLU A 161 11.49 20.38 7.03
CA GLU A 161 10.19 20.37 6.35
C GLU A 161 10.09 19.19 5.38
N SER A 162 11.12 18.99 4.54
CA SER A 162 11.15 17.87 3.58
C SER A 162 11.11 16.50 4.28
N TRP A 163 11.80 16.36 5.41
CA TRP A 163 11.73 15.15 6.23
C TRP A 163 10.34 14.94 6.83
N SER A 164 9.74 15.99 7.39
CA SER A 164 8.40 15.95 7.97
C SER A 164 7.37 15.54 6.93
N ASP A 165 7.41 16.14 5.74
CA ASP A 165 6.52 15.81 4.62
C ASP A 165 6.66 14.34 4.20
N ALA A 166 7.89 13.81 4.17
CA ALA A 166 8.13 12.41 3.87
C ALA A 166 7.63 11.46 4.96
N ASN A 167 7.79 11.83 6.23
CA ASN A 167 7.27 11.08 7.36
C ASN A 167 5.74 11.06 7.38
N ASP A 168 5.10 12.20 7.16
CA ASP A 168 3.65 12.30 7.06
C ASP A 168 3.12 11.50 5.86
N THR A 169 3.78 11.60 4.71
CA THR A 169 3.45 10.81 3.52
C THR A 169 3.53 9.31 3.81
N LEU A 170 4.53 8.85 4.58
CA LEU A 170 4.60 7.46 5.01
C LEU A 170 3.38 7.12 5.89
N ILE A 171 3.15 7.86 6.97
CA ILE A 171 2.07 7.63 7.94
C ILE A 171 0.70 7.54 7.25
N PHE A 172 0.39 8.47 6.33
CA PHE A 172 -0.89 8.48 5.63
C PHE A 172 -1.08 7.32 4.68
N ASN A 173 0.02 6.69 4.23
CA ASN A 173 -0.02 5.62 3.25
C ASN A 173 0.21 4.22 3.85
N GLU A 174 0.56 4.09 5.14
CA GLU A 174 0.88 2.81 5.78
C GLU A 174 -0.19 1.72 5.59
N LEU A 175 -1.47 2.11 5.51
CA LEU A 175 -2.59 1.19 5.26
C LEU A 175 -2.49 0.42 3.94
N TYR A 176 -1.74 0.94 2.97
CA TYR A 176 -1.54 0.34 1.65
C TYR A 176 -0.14 -0.27 1.48
N LEU A 177 0.71 -0.14 2.50
CA LEU A 177 2.07 -0.66 2.51
C LEU A 177 2.12 -2.01 3.22
N SER A 178 2.97 -2.91 2.73
CA SER A 178 3.32 -4.09 3.50
C SER A 178 4.12 -3.69 4.75
N GLU A 179 4.06 -4.52 5.80
CA GLU A 179 4.87 -4.31 6.99
C GLU A 179 6.37 -4.18 6.66
N SER A 180 6.86 -4.99 5.71
CA SER A 180 8.27 -4.95 5.29
C SER A 180 8.65 -3.61 4.65
N VAL A 181 7.76 -3.02 3.84
CA VAL A 181 8.00 -1.72 3.20
C VAL A 181 7.91 -0.61 4.21
N SER A 182 6.90 -0.63 5.08
CA SER A 182 6.72 0.34 6.16
C SER A 182 7.94 0.36 7.09
N GLU A 183 8.38 -0.82 7.55
CA GLU A 183 9.54 -0.93 8.44
C GLU A 183 10.82 -0.39 7.79
N GLN A 184 11.05 -0.75 6.52
CA GLN A 184 12.24 -0.28 5.80
C GLN A 184 12.18 1.23 5.50
N ALA A 185 11.00 1.78 5.20
CA ALA A 185 10.82 3.21 5.00
C ALA A 185 11.09 4.00 6.30
N ARG A 186 10.54 3.53 7.43
CA ARG A 186 10.83 4.11 8.76
C ARG A 186 12.32 4.07 9.09
N LYS A 187 13.02 2.97 8.76
CA LYS A 187 14.49 2.89 8.94
C LYS A 187 15.23 3.98 8.17
N VAL A 188 14.86 4.20 6.91
CA VAL A 188 15.47 5.27 6.09
C VAL A 188 15.20 6.64 6.70
N LEU A 189 13.94 6.94 7.06
CA LEU A 189 13.56 8.22 7.65
C LEU A 189 14.25 8.46 9.00
N ASN A 190 14.35 7.45 9.86
CA ASN A 190 15.07 7.57 11.14
C ASN A 190 16.54 7.90 10.91
N LYS A 191 17.19 7.28 9.92
CA LYS A 191 18.59 7.58 9.57
C LYS A 191 18.77 8.98 9.00
N LEU A 192 17.77 9.48 8.26
CA LEU A 192 17.74 10.86 7.79
C LEU A 192 17.55 11.85 8.94
N TRP A 193 16.69 11.54 9.90
CA TRP A 193 16.48 12.34 11.11
C TRP A 193 17.76 12.43 11.95
N GLU A 194 18.38 11.29 12.25
CA GLU A 194 19.65 11.23 12.99
C GLU A 194 20.72 12.13 12.36
N TYR A 195 20.79 12.17 11.03
CA TYR A 195 21.74 13.02 10.31
C TYR A 195 21.41 14.51 10.48
N LEU A 196 20.13 14.86 10.34
CA LEU A 196 19.67 16.23 10.44
C LEU A 196 19.85 16.81 11.85
N ASP A 197 19.57 16.02 12.88
CA ASP A 197 19.77 16.38 14.29
C ASP A 197 21.26 16.66 14.58
N LEU A 198 22.17 15.85 14.03
CA LEU A 198 23.60 16.06 14.19
C LEU A 198 24.11 17.30 13.45
N GLU A 199 23.51 17.65 12.32
CA GLU A 199 23.80 18.90 11.63
C GLU A 199 23.43 20.14 12.43
N GLU A 200 22.28 20.11 13.09
CA GLU A 200 21.85 21.21 13.96
C GLU A 200 22.77 21.36 15.18
N ILE A 201 23.20 20.24 15.77
CA ILE A 201 24.00 20.24 17.01
C ILE A 201 25.47 20.61 16.76
N TYR A 202 26.10 20.06 15.71
CA TYR A 202 27.56 20.13 15.54
C TYR A 202 28.02 21.01 14.37
N GLY A 203 27.13 21.34 13.43
CA GLY A 203 27.46 22.20 12.28
C GLY A 203 28.53 21.62 11.34
N CYS A 204 28.85 20.33 11.46
CA CYS A 204 29.81 19.61 10.64
C CYS A 204 29.20 18.33 10.08
N SER A 205 29.69 17.94 8.90
CA SER A 205 29.12 16.83 8.14
C SER A 205 29.26 15.51 8.91
N TYR A 206 28.16 14.79 9.06
CA TYR A 206 28.17 13.42 9.62
C TYR A 206 29.17 12.47 8.90
N GLU A 207 29.51 12.76 7.63
CA GLU A 207 30.56 12.02 6.89
C GLU A 207 31.94 12.13 7.53
N GLU A 208 32.29 13.29 8.09
CA GLU A 208 33.58 13.53 8.77
C GLU A 208 33.66 12.83 10.13
N ILE A 209 32.52 12.53 10.76
CA ILE A 209 32.46 11.96 12.12
C ILE A 209 32.41 10.41 12.09
N LEU A 210 31.74 9.78 11.11
CA LEU A 210 31.48 8.32 11.16
C LEU A 210 31.62 7.56 9.82
N GLY A 211 32.01 8.20 8.71
CA GLY A 211 32.15 7.50 7.40
C GLY A 211 30.82 7.00 6.81
N GLY A 212 29.69 7.60 7.20
CA GLY A 212 28.35 7.04 7.09
C GLY A 212 27.56 7.27 5.79
N SER A 213 28.11 7.88 4.74
CA SER A 213 27.36 8.10 3.49
C SER A 213 26.88 6.80 2.84
N ASN A 214 27.65 5.73 3.00
CA ASN A 214 27.36 4.42 2.43
C ASN A 214 26.14 3.75 3.12
N VAL A 215 25.92 3.98 4.42
CA VAL A 215 24.83 3.31 5.16
C VAL A 215 23.45 3.86 4.75
N ARG A 216 23.32 5.17 4.54
CA ARG A 216 22.04 5.77 4.15
C ARG A 216 21.62 5.34 2.74
N GLU A 217 22.56 5.38 1.79
CA GLU A 217 22.33 4.91 0.43
C GLU A 217 22.00 3.40 0.42
N GLN A 218 22.64 2.60 1.28
CA GLN A 218 22.31 1.19 1.44
C GLN A 218 20.87 0.96 1.94
N GLU A 219 20.44 1.66 2.99
CA GLU A 219 19.06 1.52 3.49
C GLU A 219 18.01 1.99 2.48
N LYS A 220 18.34 3.03 1.70
CA LYS A 220 17.50 3.52 0.60
C LYS A 220 17.41 2.52 -0.55
N GLU A 221 18.52 1.93 -0.95
CA GLU A 221 18.52 0.92 -2.02
C GLU A 221 17.83 -0.37 -1.56
N LYS A 222 17.93 -0.74 -0.28
CA LYS A 222 17.12 -1.83 0.31
C LYS A 222 15.63 -1.53 0.20
N LEU A 223 15.18 -0.32 0.56
CA LEU A 223 13.77 0.10 0.43
C LEU A 223 13.28 -0.06 -1.00
N LYS A 224 14.02 0.49 -1.95
CA LYS A 224 13.72 0.41 -3.38
C LYS A 224 13.63 -1.03 -3.87
N ASN A 225 14.52 -1.91 -3.42
CA ASN A 225 14.53 -3.31 -3.80
C ASN A 225 13.32 -4.06 -3.22
N VAL A 226 12.96 -3.84 -1.96
CA VAL A 226 11.75 -4.43 -1.36
C VAL A 226 10.50 -3.98 -2.13
N MET A 227 10.36 -2.68 -2.40
CA MET A 227 9.24 -2.15 -3.18
C MET A 227 9.19 -2.75 -4.59
N LYS A 228 10.32 -2.83 -5.31
CA LYS A 228 10.38 -3.43 -6.65
C LYS A 228 9.98 -4.91 -6.66
N THR A 229 10.47 -5.70 -5.70
CA THR A 229 10.10 -7.12 -5.59
C THR A 229 8.60 -7.26 -5.39
N GLU A 230 8.04 -6.47 -4.48
CA GLU A 230 6.61 -6.53 -4.16
C GLU A 230 5.68 -6.01 -5.26
N LEU A 231 6.15 -5.07 -6.08
CA LEU A 231 5.41 -4.56 -7.25
C LEU A 231 5.53 -5.50 -8.46
N SER A 232 6.63 -6.27 -8.57
CA SER A 232 6.85 -7.21 -9.68
C SER A 232 6.20 -8.57 -9.49
N GLN A 233 6.02 -9.04 -8.24
CA GLN A 233 5.32 -10.30 -7.93
C GLN A 233 3.86 -10.33 -8.43
N VAL A 234 3.25 -9.17 -8.68
CA VAL A 234 1.88 -9.07 -9.20
C VAL A 234 1.78 -9.42 -10.69
N VAL A 235 2.87 -9.32 -11.46
CA VAL A 235 2.88 -9.60 -12.92
C VAL A 235 2.97 -11.12 -13.22
N SER A 236 3.14 -11.96 -12.19
CA SER A 236 3.48 -13.39 -12.34
C SER A 236 2.32 -14.37 -12.16
N LEU A 237 1.09 -13.87 -11.97
CA LEU A 237 -0.14 -14.67 -11.83
C LEU A 237 -1.04 -14.48 -13.05
#